data_AF-K2GCN1-F1
#
_entry.id   AF-K2GCN1-F1
#
_cell.length_a   1.000
_cell.length_b   1.000
_cell.length_c   1.000
_cell.angle_alpha   90.00
_cell.angle_beta   90.00
_cell.angle_gamma   90.00
#
_symmetry.space_group_name_H-M   'P 1'
#
loop_
_entity.id
_entity.type
_entity.pdbx_description
1 polymer ?
#
loop_
_entity_poly.entity_id
_entity_poly.type
_entity_poly.pdbx_seq_one_letter_code
_entity_poly.pdbx_strand_id
1 'polypeptide(L)'
;MKKLGKAEKNKTTKMFNDAFENSIKSIERIPVKIKKNQQPIIVCDTTPPPMIYPIFSTESIVYTSLSTYPFRDGKKIGNPICDKGKGAFFEDMAIVVLADGCGLGNNVYNAAKAAVNKILESIIDKIEQCKNTKEIAQLMAESTYEGHLAIINDGIESFQIGTATIIINVIVYSNQDEPIILTLSIGDCHSYKYSPIQMKTEQLTGSIRTSLNDVSDCGGRIGPFIDHLYPDLRNASIKLDKCNDGDIVIIATDGYHDNFDPTLLDYNPIDIGIDAVDWNEASKTQYFLEKKQIWIERLITSIFKTSSSMCHFVEQLGDYITETTQSSRRFVESHPGEKLPPDPHKFPGKLDHSTLLAYKVIKRIDAFEIINSIIPSYSSGLFGGQSISSAKLRASRPKKLFVKLHNRQIQTPRSDTSDPTSLYFSEKTSPHSMSPIHVLSKESLIPLNPDDKPIAIKFNSDHSINPQKSINSRDSSPKQERPSDY
;
A
#
# COMPACT_ATOMS: atom_id res chain seq x y z
N MET A 1 -29.90 -0.26 -0.87
CA MET A 1 -28.91 -1.06 -0.11
C MET A 1 -29.40 -2.50 0.05
N LYS A 2 -28.94 -3.41 -0.83
CA LYS A 2 -29.21 -4.84 -0.69
C LYS A 2 -28.18 -5.41 0.30
N LYS A 3 -28.58 -5.61 1.56
CA LYS A 3 -27.74 -6.34 2.53
C LYS A 3 -27.79 -7.83 2.19
N LEU A 4 -26.67 -8.53 2.38
CA LEU A 4 -26.67 -9.99 2.26
C LEU A 4 -27.68 -10.61 3.23
N GLY A 5 -28.54 -11.48 2.71
CA GLY A 5 -29.43 -12.32 3.50
C GLY A 5 -28.65 -13.34 4.33
N LYS A 6 -29.33 -13.98 5.29
CA LYS A 6 -28.69 -14.96 6.19
C LYS A 6 -28.04 -16.13 5.43
N ALA A 7 -28.70 -16.64 4.40
CA ALA A 7 -28.17 -17.74 3.59
C ALA A 7 -26.91 -17.33 2.82
N GLU A 8 -26.91 -16.14 2.22
CA GLU A 8 -25.76 -15.60 1.48
C GLU A 8 -24.57 -15.39 2.42
N LYS A 9 -24.80 -14.79 3.61
CA LYS A 9 -23.76 -14.64 4.64
C LYS A 9 -23.16 -15.97 5.08
N ASN A 10 -23.99 -17.00 5.29
CA ASN A 10 -23.52 -18.33 5.66
C ASN A 10 -22.67 -18.97 4.54
N LYS A 11 -23.10 -18.84 3.29
CA LYS A 11 -22.34 -19.32 2.13
C LYS A 11 -21.00 -18.59 2.02
N THR A 12 -20.99 -17.26 2.10
CA THR A 12 -19.76 -16.47 2.05
C THR A 12 -18.82 -16.83 3.20
N THR A 13 -19.33 -16.98 4.42
CA THR A 13 -18.51 -17.42 5.57
C THR A 13 -17.84 -18.76 5.29
N LYS A 14 -18.61 -19.72 4.76
CA LYS A 14 -18.07 -21.02 4.36
C LYS A 14 -16.97 -20.88 3.31
N MET A 15 -17.17 -20.04 2.29
CA MET A 15 -16.14 -19.80 1.26
C MET A 15 -14.81 -19.29 1.85
N PHE A 16 -14.86 -18.33 2.79
CA PHE A 16 -13.66 -17.85 3.46
C PHE A 16 -12.99 -18.94 4.32
N ASN A 17 -13.78 -19.71 5.08
CA ASN A 17 -13.26 -20.80 5.88
C ASN A 17 -12.57 -21.84 4.99
N ASP A 18 -13.24 -22.32 3.94
CA ASP A 18 -12.72 -23.33 3.03
C ASP A 18 -11.44 -22.83 2.31
N ALA A 19 -11.40 -21.55 1.92
CA ALA A 19 -10.25 -20.95 1.23
C ALA A 19 -8.99 -20.89 2.11
N PHE A 20 -9.14 -20.57 3.39
CA PHE A 20 -7.99 -20.40 4.29
C PHE A 20 -7.68 -21.63 5.16
N GLU A 21 -8.59 -22.61 5.25
CA GLU A 21 -8.49 -23.76 6.18
C GLU A 21 -7.13 -24.47 6.10
N ASN A 22 -6.70 -24.82 4.89
CA ASN A 22 -5.44 -25.56 4.70
C ASN A 22 -4.22 -24.73 5.11
N SER A 23 -4.21 -23.44 4.76
CA SER A 23 -3.12 -22.52 5.12
C SER A 23 -3.06 -22.26 6.63
N ILE A 24 -4.20 -22.08 7.30
CA ILE A 24 -4.26 -21.90 8.76
C ILE A 24 -3.82 -23.17 9.50
N LYS A 25 -4.20 -24.35 8.98
CA LYS A 25 -3.77 -25.62 9.56
C LYS A 25 -2.25 -25.79 9.54
N SER A 26 -1.58 -25.34 8.47
CA SER A 26 -0.13 -25.46 8.29
C SER A 26 0.69 -24.42 9.07
N ILE A 27 0.09 -23.31 9.52
CA ILE A 27 0.77 -22.32 10.38
C ILE A 27 1.29 -22.99 11.65
N GLU A 28 2.56 -22.81 11.99
CA GLU A 28 3.10 -23.25 13.27
C GLU A 28 2.41 -22.50 14.42
N ARG A 29 2.04 -23.19 15.52
CA ARG A 29 1.40 -22.57 16.68
C ARG A 29 2.43 -21.99 17.65
N ILE A 30 2.93 -20.80 17.36
CA ILE A 30 3.94 -20.12 18.19
C ILE A 30 3.22 -19.20 19.20
N PRO A 31 3.50 -19.32 20.51
CA PRO A 31 2.99 -18.38 21.52
C PRO A 31 3.53 -16.96 21.29
N VAL A 32 2.64 -15.96 21.35
CA VAL A 32 2.99 -14.56 21.11
C VAL A 32 2.69 -13.69 22.33
N LYS A 33 3.42 -12.59 22.43
CA LYS A 33 3.22 -11.57 23.46
C LYS A 33 2.62 -10.33 22.82
N ILE A 34 1.39 -10.00 23.17
CA ILE A 34 0.70 -8.79 22.71
C ILE A 34 0.38 -7.95 23.94
N LYS A 35 0.88 -6.72 23.98
CA LYS A 35 0.61 -5.78 25.07
C LYS A 35 -0.83 -5.25 24.92
N LYS A 36 -1.53 -5.18 26.06
CA LYS A 36 -2.94 -4.75 26.09
C LYS A 36 -3.11 -3.24 26.05
N ASN A 37 -4.22 -2.81 25.46
CA ASN A 37 -4.66 -1.43 25.31
C ASN A 37 -3.61 -0.50 24.68
N GLN A 38 -2.80 -1.01 23.76
CA GLN A 38 -1.83 -0.16 23.08
C GLN A 38 -2.55 0.77 22.10
N GLN A 39 -2.06 2.01 22.01
CA GLN A 39 -2.42 2.91 20.93
C GLN A 39 -1.34 2.85 19.84
N PRO A 40 -1.70 2.95 18.55
CA PRO A 40 -0.72 3.08 17.50
C PRO A 40 0.16 4.31 17.74
N ILE A 41 1.47 4.13 17.64
CA ILE A 41 2.46 5.21 17.66
C ILE A 41 2.41 5.96 16.33
N ILE A 42 2.28 5.21 15.22
CA ILE A 42 2.22 5.74 13.86
C ILE A 42 1.05 5.11 13.12
N VAL A 43 0.29 5.94 12.41
CA VAL A 43 -0.74 5.50 11.47
C VAL A 43 -0.40 6.03 10.09
N CYS A 44 -0.36 5.13 9.10
CA CYS A 44 -0.14 5.47 7.71
C CYS A 44 -1.44 5.34 6.92
N ASP A 45 -1.63 6.22 5.95
CA ASP A 45 -2.70 6.15 4.96
C ASP A 45 -2.09 6.55 3.60
N THR A 46 -2.13 5.64 2.63
CA THR A 46 -1.44 5.84 1.35
C THR A 46 -2.20 6.74 0.37
N THR A 47 -3.40 7.24 0.70
CA THR A 47 -4.15 8.10 -0.23
C THR A 47 -3.37 9.37 -0.53
N PRO A 48 -2.91 9.57 -1.78
CA PRO A 48 -2.10 10.73 -2.10
C PRO A 48 -2.96 11.97 -2.30
N PRO A 49 -2.36 13.17 -2.22
CA PRO A 49 -3.03 14.39 -2.66
C PRO A 49 -3.38 14.34 -4.16
N PRO A 50 -4.47 14.97 -4.61
CA PRO A 50 -5.07 14.75 -5.94
C PRO A 50 -4.21 15.14 -7.17
N MET A 51 -3.02 15.71 -6.99
CA MET A 51 -2.19 16.27 -8.08
C MET A 51 -0.68 16.08 -7.88
N ILE A 52 -0.26 15.34 -6.86
CA ILE A 52 1.15 15.06 -6.57
C ILE A 52 1.27 13.65 -6.00
N TYR A 53 2.39 12.99 -6.27
CA TYR A 53 2.69 11.67 -5.71
C TYR A 53 3.87 11.76 -4.75
N PRO A 54 3.64 12.25 -3.51
CA PRO A 54 4.70 12.38 -2.53
C PRO A 54 5.11 11.01 -1.97
N ILE A 55 6.37 10.92 -1.57
CA ILE A 55 6.86 9.85 -0.72
C ILE A 55 6.82 10.36 0.71
N PHE A 56 6.09 9.67 1.58
CA PHE A 56 6.08 9.92 3.01
C PHE A 56 7.04 8.97 3.68
N SER A 57 7.86 9.46 4.60
CA SER A 57 8.87 8.63 5.26
C SER A 57 9.13 9.06 6.69
N THR A 58 9.49 8.09 7.50
CA THR A 58 10.12 8.21 8.81
C THR A 58 11.43 7.42 8.78
N GLU A 59 12.08 7.27 9.93
CA GLU A 59 13.26 6.40 10.06
C GLU A 59 12.94 4.91 9.84
N SER A 60 11.73 4.48 10.23
CA SER A 60 11.32 3.07 10.18
C SER A 60 10.21 2.73 9.20
N ILE A 61 9.57 3.72 8.55
CA ILE A 61 8.45 3.51 7.63
C ILE A 61 8.58 4.42 6.42
N VAL A 62 8.21 3.95 5.23
CA VAL A 62 8.10 4.74 4.01
C VAL A 62 6.89 4.26 3.22
N TYR A 63 6.15 5.17 2.58
CA TYR A 63 5.05 4.81 1.71
C TYR A 63 4.80 5.84 0.61
N THR A 64 4.25 5.38 -0.49
CA THR A 64 3.84 6.20 -1.63
C THR A 64 2.69 5.53 -2.38
N SER A 65 1.96 6.34 -3.13
CA SER A 65 0.95 5.88 -4.07
C SER A 65 0.97 6.81 -5.28
N LEU A 66 1.05 6.22 -6.47
CA LEU A 66 1.13 6.93 -7.74
C LEU A 66 0.30 6.24 -8.82
N SER A 67 0.12 6.93 -9.94
CA SER A 67 -0.55 6.38 -11.11
C SER A 67 0.38 6.49 -12.32
N THR A 68 0.69 5.36 -12.95
CA THR A 68 1.41 5.31 -14.23
C THR A 68 0.47 5.42 -15.42
N TYR A 69 -0.84 5.60 -15.23
CA TYR A 69 -1.74 5.96 -16.32
C TYR A 69 -1.38 7.31 -16.96
N PRO A 70 -1.71 7.54 -18.23
CA PRO A 70 -1.32 8.75 -18.95
C PRO A 70 -1.99 10.04 -18.44
N PHE A 71 -1.42 11.19 -18.81
CA PHE A 71 -2.06 12.48 -18.63
C PHE A 71 -2.67 12.94 -19.95
N ARG A 72 -3.99 13.11 -19.99
CA ARG A 72 -4.74 13.39 -21.23
C ARG A 72 -5.79 14.46 -21.02
N ASP A 73 -5.90 15.40 -21.95
CA ASP A 73 -6.93 16.46 -21.96
C ASP A 73 -6.97 17.27 -20.64
N GLY A 74 -5.81 17.54 -20.06
CA GLY A 74 -5.69 18.25 -18.78
C GLY A 74 -6.06 17.42 -17.54
N LYS A 75 -6.30 16.11 -17.70
CA LYS A 75 -6.71 15.19 -16.64
C LYS A 75 -5.75 14.03 -16.51
N LYS A 76 -5.45 13.68 -15.27
CA LYS A 76 -4.73 12.44 -14.96
C LYS A 76 -5.70 11.27 -15.08
N ILE A 77 -5.48 10.39 -16.04
CA ILE A 77 -6.22 9.14 -16.15
C ILE A 77 -5.88 8.26 -14.94
N GLY A 78 -6.82 7.42 -14.53
CA GLY A 78 -6.70 6.61 -13.32
C GLY A 78 -7.23 7.31 -12.07
N ASN A 79 -7.29 8.63 -12.00
CA ASN A 79 -7.82 9.31 -10.81
C ASN A 79 -9.33 9.02 -10.57
N PRO A 80 -9.76 8.78 -9.31
CA PRO A 80 -8.91 8.67 -8.11
C PRO A 80 -8.13 7.35 -8.11
N ILE A 81 -6.91 7.36 -7.53
CA ILE A 81 -6.15 6.12 -7.33
C ILE A 81 -7.01 5.13 -6.57
N CYS A 82 -7.21 3.96 -7.17
CA CYS A 82 -8.09 2.92 -6.63
C CYS A 82 -7.39 2.01 -5.61
N ASP A 83 -6.06 2.05 -5.54
CA ASP A 83 -5.30 1.42 -4.46
C ASP A 83 -5.57 2.10 -3.12
N LYS A 84 -5.55 1.31 -2.06
CA LYS A 84 -5.61 1.80 -0.69
C LYS A 84 -4.72 0.98 0.23
N GLY A 85 -3.88 1.66 0.98
CA GLY A 85 -3.05 1.08 2.03
C GLY A 85 -3.21 1.82 3.35
N LYS A 86 -3.15 1.08 4.45
CA LYS A 86 -3.05 1.61 5.80
C LYS A 86 -2.10 0.77 6.65
N GLY A 87 -1.40 1.43 7.56
CA GLY A 87 -0.55 0.79 8.55
C GLY A 87 -0.84 1.34 9.94
N ALA A 88 -0.86 0.47 10.95
CA ALA A 88 -0.86 0.83 12.36
C ALA A 88 0.37 0.20 13.02
N PHE A 89 1.26 1.04 13.53
CA PHE A 89 2.52 0.63 14.12
C PHE A 89 2.50 0.92 15.62
N PHE A 90 2.78 -0.12 16.41
CA PHE A 90 2.80 -0.10 17.86
C PHE A 90 4.24 -0.34 18.34
N GLU A 91 4.42 -0.44 19.66
CA GLU A 91 5.74 -0.66 20.25
C GLU A 91 6.34 -2.01 19.84
N ASP A 92 5.54 -3.08 19.82
CA ASP A 92 5.96 -4.46 19.58
C ASP A 92 5.05 -5.17 18.56
N MET A 93 4.36 -4.39 17.73
CA MET A 93 3.45 -4.92 16.72
C MET A 93 3.35 -3.97 15.53
N ALA A 94 3.15 -4.51 14.34
CA ALA A 94 2.75 -3.74 13.16
C ALA A 94 1.64 -4.47 12.42
N ILE A 95 0.61 -3.74 12.01
CA ILE A 95 -0.49 -4.24 11.19
C ILE A 95 -0.55 -3.38 9.94
N VAL A 96 -0.37 -3.99 8.77
CA VAL A 96 -0.40 -3.29 7.48
C VAL A 96 -1.39 -4.00 6.57
N VAL A 97 -2.32 -3.25 5.99
CA VAL A 97 -3.33 -3.74 5.05
C VAL A 97 -3.21 -2.92 3.77
N LEU A 98 -3.10 -3.59 2.63
CA LEU A 98 -3.06 -2.98 1.30
C LEU A 98 -4.07 -3.69 0.40
N ALA A 99 -4.72 -2.91 -0.46
CA ALA A 99 -5.67 -3.36 -1.44
C ALA A 99 -5.38 -2.64 -2.76
N ASP A 100 -5.27 -3.40 -3.86
CA ASP A 100 -5.49 -2.86 -5.19
C ASP A 100 -6.99 -2.98 -5.52
N GLY A 101 -7.58 -1.86 -5.91
CA GLY A 101 -8.96 -1.84 -6.36
C GLY A 101 -9.04 -2.29 -7.81
N CYS A 102 -9.71 -3.41 -8.08
CA CYS A 102 -9.76 -4.01 -9.41
C CYS A 102 -10.57 -3.14 -10.40
N GLY A 103 -9.86 -2.36 -11.22
CA GLY A 103 -10.41 -1.44 -12.23
C GLY A 103 -10.21 0.03 -11.85
N LEU A 104 -11.00 0.92 -12.47
CA LEU A 104 -10.86 2.37 -12.28
C LEU A 104 -12.17 3.01 -11.79
N GLY A 105 -12.02 4.15 -11.12
CA GLY A 105 -13.12 5.03 -10.75
C GLY A 105 -13.59 4.91 -9.31
N ASN A 106 -14.56 5.75 -8.95
CA ASN A 106 -14.97 5.96 -7.55
C ASN A 106 -15.49 4.70 -6.86
N ASN A 107 -16.20 3.83 -7.57
CA ASN A 107 -16.75 2.61 -6.98
C ASN A 107 -15.66 1.62 -6.58
N VAL A 108 -14.62 1.51 -7.40
CA VAL A 108 -13.45 0.67 -7.15
C VAL A 108 -12.63 1.25 -6.01
N TYR A 109 -12.37 2.56 -6.04
CA TYR A 109 -11.74 3.29 -4.93
C TYR A 109 -12.48 3.10 -3.59
N ASN A 110 -13.81 3.24 -3.60
CA ASN A 110 -14.63 3.08 -2.40
C ASN A 110 -14.58 1.63 -1.88
N ALA A 111 -14.57 0.62 -2.76
CA ALA A 111 -14.43 -0.77 -2.35
C ALA A 111 -13.10 -1.04 -1.64
N ALA A 112 -11.96 -0.65 -2.24
CA ALA A 112 -10.65 -0.77 -1.62
C ALA A 112 -10.59 -0.02 -0.27
N LYS A 113 -11.13 1.21 -0.23
CA LYS A 113 -11.23 2.01 0.99
C LYS A 113 -12.05 1.34 2.09
N ALA A 114 -13.24 0.83 1.77
CA ALA A 114 -14.13 0.18 2.72
C ALA A 114 -13.48 -1.08 3.30
N ALA A 115 -12.88 -1.91 2.44
CA ALA A 115 -12.18 -3.11 2.87
C ALA A 115 -11.00 -2.81 3.80
N VAL A 116 -10.05 -1.98 3.37
CA VAL A 116 -8.83 -1.68 4.14
C VAL A 116 -9.17 -1.09 5.50
N ASN A 117 -10.13 -0.16 5.55
CA ASN A 117 -10.56 0.43 6.81
C ASN A 117 -11.14 -0.63 7.74
N LYS A 118 -12.07 -1.46 7.25
CA LYS A 118 -12.75 -2.42 8.11
C LYS A 118 -11.84 -3.56 8.58
N ILE A 119 -10.95 -4.03 7.71
CA ILE A 119 -9.98 -5.07 8.04
C ILE A 119 -9.03 -4.57 9.13
N LEU A 120 -8.44 -3.38 8.94
CA LEU A 120 -7.51 -2.83 9.92
C LEU A 120 -8.18 -2.61 11.28
N GLU A 121 -9.39 -2.03 11.29
CA GLU A 121 -10.20 -1.85 12.50
C GLU A 121 -10.46 -3.19 13.21
N SER A 122 -10.95 -4.20 12.49
CA SER A 122 -11.26 -5.52 13.07
C SER A 122 -10.03 -6.20 13.68
N ILE A 123 -8.87 -6.11 13.02
CA ILE A 123 -7.63 -6.69 13.57
C ILE A 123 -7.23 -5.94 14.84
N ILE A 124 -7.17 -4.60 14.82
CA ILE A 124 -6.79 -3.79 15.99
C ILE A 124 -7.69 -4.10 17.20
N ASP A 125 -9.00 -4.20 16.99
CA ASP A 125 -9.97 -4.39 18.08
C ASP A 125 -9.85 -5.77 18.77
N LYS A 126 -9.32 -6.78 18.06
CA LYS A 126 -9.38 -8.19 18.49
C LYS A 126 -8.01 -8.83 18.70
N ILE A 127 -6.93 -8.28 18.14
CA ILE A 127 -5.61 -8.91 18.14
C ILE A 127 -5.07 -9.18 19.56
N GLU A 128 -5.40 -8.33 20.53
CA GLU A 128 -5.02 -8.51 21.95
C GLU A 128 -5.62 -9.77 22.60
N GLN A 129 -6.63 -10.37 21.97
CA GLN A 129 -7.27 -11.61 22.43
C GLN A 129 -6.53 -12.86 21.94
N CYS A 130 -5.71 -12.72 20.89
CA CYS A 130 -4.92 -13.80 20.31
C CYS A 130 -3.72 -14.14 21.21
N LYS A 131 -3.46 -15.44 21.38
CA LYS A 131 -2.38 -15.98 22.21
C LYS A 131 -1.28 -16.66 21.41
N ASN A 132 -1.53 -16.92 20.14
CA ASN A 132 -0.59 -17.57 19.24
C ASN A 132 -0.86 -17.18 17.78
N THR A 133 0.11 -17.49 16.94
CA THR A 133 0.09 -17.24 15.49
C THR A 133 -1.10 -17.86 14.76
N LYS A 134 -1.61 -19.03 15.17
CA LYS A 134 -2.83 -19.62 14.56
C LYS A 134 -4.07 -18.78 14.83
N GLU A 135 -4.23 -18.27 16.05
CA GLU A 135 -5.34 -17.39 16.41
C GLU A 135 -5.25 -16.05 15.66
N ILE A 136 -4.05 -15.51 15.44
CA ILE A 136 -3.85 -14.33 14.59
C ILE A 136 -4.24 -14.63 13.13
N ALA A 137 -3.81 -15.77 12.58
CA ALA A 137 -4.16 -16.18 11.22
C ALA A 137 -5.69 -16.31 11.03
N GLN A 138 -6.37 -16.89 12.01
CA GLN A 138 -7.85 -16.95 12.03
C GLN A 138 -8.47 -15.56 12.06
N LEU A 139 -7.99 -14.67 12.93
CA LEU A 139 -8.44 -13.29 13.00
C LEU A 139 -8.23 -12.53 11.68
N MET A 140 -7.12 -12.74 10.98
CA MET A 140 -6.86 -12.13 9.67
C MET A 140 -7.89 -12.59 8.62
N ALA A 141 -8.20 -13.89 8.57
CA ALA A 141 -9.22 -14.43 7.66
C ALA A 141 -10.62 -13.88 7.99
N GLU A 142 -11.00 -13.88 9.26
CA GLU A 142 -12.27 -13.31 9.74
C GLU A 142 -12.40 -11.82 9.42
N SER A 143 -11.33 -11.05 9.66
CA SER A 143 -11.30 -9.61 9.37
C SER A 143 -11.42 -9.33 7.87
N THR A 144 -10.86 -10.21 7.02
CA THR A 144 -11.00 -10.11 5.56
C THR A 144 -12.43 -10.39 5.09
N TYR A 145 -13.12 -11.35 5.73
CA TYR A 145 -14.57 -11.54 5.54
C TYR A 145 -15.36 -10.29 5.95
N GLU A 146 -15.02 -9.65 7.07
CA GLU A 146 -15.65 -8.38 7.46
C GLU A 146 -15.38 -7.25 6.45
N GLY A 147 -14.18 -7.19 5.87
CA GLY A 147 -13.84 -6.31 4.76
C GLY A 147 -14.71 -6.52 3.53
N HIS A 148 -14.95 -7.78 3.16
CA HIS A 148 -15.88 -8.13 2.08
C HIS A 148 -17.31 -7.64 2.37
N LEU A 149 -17.80 -7.84 3.60
CA LEU A 149 -19.11 -7.33 4.00
C LEU A 149 -19.16 -5.81 3.98
N ALA A 150 -18.07 -5.13 4.34
CA ALA A 150 -17.99 -3.67 4.30
C ALA A 150 -18.15 -3.14 2.87
N ILE A 151 -17.49 -3.75 1.87
CA ILE A 151 -17.67 -3.41 0.46
C ILE A 151 -19.15 -3.50 0.05
N ILE A 152 -19.82 -4.60 0.40
CA ILE A 152 -21.24 -4.81 0.03
C ILE A 152 -22.15 -3.82 0.76
N ASN A 153 -21.86 -3.52 2.02
CA ASN A 153 -22.68 -2.61 2.83
C ASN A 153 -22.47 -1.14 2.48
N ASP A 154 -21.30 -0.73 1.97
CA ASP A 154 -21.05 0.66 1.55
C ASP A 154 -21.67 0.95 0.16
N GLY A 155 -22.00 -0.10 -0.60
CA GLY A 155 -22.63 -0.01 -1.92
C GLY A 155 -24.09 0.44 -1.90
N ILE A 156 -24.41 1.45 -2.71
CA ILE A 156 -25.78 1.99 -2.86
C ILE A 156 -26.67 1.00 -3.65
N GLU A 157 -26.09 0.37 -4.70
CA GLU A 157 -26.73 -0.62 -5.59
C GLU A 157 -25.74 -1.75 -6.00
N SER A 158 -26.18 -3.01 -6.02
CA SER A 158 -25.30 -4.19 -6.19
C SER A 158 -24.51 -4.25 -7.50
N PHE A 159 -25.03 -3.63 -8.58
CA PHE A 159 -24.41 -3.70 -9.91
C PHE A 159 -23.28 -2.66 -10.12
N GLN A 160 -23.07 -1.77 -9.15
CA GLN A 160 -22.08 -0.70 -9.22
C GLN A 160 -21.03 -0.81 -8.11
N ILE A 161 -20.96 -1.91 -7.38
CA ILE A 161 -20.01 -2.09 -6.29
C ILE A 161 -18.67 -2.55 -6.87
N GLY A 162 -17.58 -1.86 -6.51
CA GLY A 162 -16.23 -2.26 -6.89
C GLY A 162 -15.76 -3.55 -6.18
N THR A 163 -14.60 -4.04 -6.59
CA THR A 163 -13.92 -5.19 -5.95
C THR A 163 -12.47 -4.82 -5.69
N ALA A 164 -11.80 -5.55 -4.80
CA ALA A 164 -10.41 -5.29 -4.47
C ALA A 164 -9.65 -6.57 -4.14
N THR A 165 -8.38 -6.62 -4.50
CA THR A 165 -7.40 -7.56 -3.94
C THR A 165 -7.10 -7.16 -2.49
N ILE A 166 -6.53 -8.07 -1.70
CA ILE A 166 -6.15 -7.81 -0.31
C ILE A 166 -4.83 -8.48 0.01
N ILE A 167 -3.93 -7.72 0.62
CA ILE A 167 -2.76 -8.26 1.29
C ILE A 167 -2.63 -7.65 2.68
N ILE A 168 -2.31 -8.49 3.68
CA ILE A 168 -2.21 -8.10 5.08
C ILE A 168 -0.90 -8.66 5.62
N ASN A 169 -0.10 -7.79 6.23
CA ASN A 169 1.05 -8.19 7.05
C ASN A 169 0.75 -7.87 8.52
N VAL A 170 0.94 -8.85 9.39
CA VAL A 170 0.92 -8.69 10.85
C VAL A 170 2.28 -9.13 11.40
N ILE A 171 3.00 -8.21 12.02
CA ILE A 171 4.24 -8.49 12.74
C ILE A 171 3.95 -8.48 14.23
N VAL A 172 4.37 -9.53 14.92
CA VAL A 172 4.31 -9.68 16.39
C VAL A 172 5.59 -10.34 16.88
N TYR A 173 5.85 -10.22 18.19
CA TYR A 173 6.97 -10.92 18.83
C TYR A 173 6.49 -12.18 19.56
N SER A 174 7.26 -13.25 19.44
CA SER A 174 7.04 -14.49 20.19
C SER A 174 7.29 -14.26 21.69
N ASN A 175 6.91 -15.24 22.53
CA ASN A 175 7.30 -15.22 23.95
C ASN A 175 8.81 -15.29 24.19
N GLN A 176 9.58 -15.69 23.17
CA GLN A 176 11.05 -15.71 23.18
C GLN A 176 11.65 -14.43 22.58
N ASP A 177 10.82 -13.42 22.31
CA ASP A 177 11.23 -12.13 21.76
C ASP A 177 11.74 -12.19 20.31
N GLU A 178 11.34 -13.23 19.55
CA GLU A 178 11.66 -13.35 18.12
C GLU A 178 10.55 -12.70 17.28
N PRO A 179 10.87 -11.82 16.29
CA PRO A 179 9.86 -11.24 15.43
C PRO A 179 9.35 -12.26 14.39
N ILE A 180 8.02 -12.31 14.27
CA ILE A 180 7.30 -13.21 13.38
C ILE A 180 6.38 -12.37 12.49
N ILE A 181 6.31 -12.70 11.21
CA ILE A 181 5.37 -12.10 10.27
C ILE A 181 4.34 -13.13 9.81
N LEU A 182 3.06 -12.74 9.85
CA LEU A 182 1.99 -13.42 9.13
C LEU A 182 1.57 -12.58 7.93
N THR A 183 1.53 -13.22 6.76
CA THR A 183 1.10 -12.60 5.49
C THR A 183 -0.15 -13.30 5.00
N LEU A 184 -1.27 -12.58 4.89
CA LEU A 184 -2.49 -13.03 4.20
C LEU A 184 -2.54 -12.37 2.82
N SER A 185 -2.82 -13.11 1.76
CA SER A 185 -3.03 -12.55 0.42
C SER A 185 -4.26 -13.15 -0.26
N ILE A 186 -5.00 -12.31 -0.98
CA ILE A 186 -6.04 -12.62 -1.97
C ILE A 186 -5.78 -11.69 -3.16
N GLY A 187 -5.47 -12.25 -4.32
CA GLY A 187 -5.10 -11.48 -5.51
C GLY A 187 -3.59 -11.48 -5.78
N ASP A 188 -3.11 -10.46 -6.49
CA ASP A 188 -1.75 -10.34 -7.03
C ASP A 188 -0.92 -9.20 -6.41
N CYS A 189 -1.38 -8.65 -5.29
CA CYS A 189 -0.51 -7.86 -4.41
C CYS A 189 0.61 -8.72 -3.81
N HIS A 190 1.77 -8.13 -3.56
CA HIS A 190 2.97 -8.84 -3.15
C HIS A 190 3.61 -8.27 -1.88
N SER A 191 4.21 -9.16 -1.09
CA SER A 191 4.97 -8.84 0.11
C SER A 191 6.37 -9.45 0.01
N TYR A 192 7.38 -8.68 0.40
CA TYR A 192 8.79 -9.07 0.36
C TYR A 192 9.46 -8.75 1.70
N LYS A 193 10.48 -9.53 2.02
CA LYS A 193 11.38 -9.31 3.16
C LYS A 193 12.79 -9.10 2.62
N TYR A 194 13.37 -7.93 2.86
CA TYR A 194 14.78 -7.67 2.62
C TYR A 194 15.54 -7.76 3.94
N SER A 195 16.60 -8.58 3.98
CA SER A 195 17.50 -8.65 5.12
C SER A 195 18.77 -7.84 4.84
N PRO A 196 19.01 -6.72 5.56
CA PRO A 196 20.25 -5.96 5.43
C PRO A 196 21.50 -6.75 5.83
N ILE A 197 21.37 -7.76 6.69
CA ILE A 197 22.48 -8.60 7.11
C ILE A 197 22.89 -9.56 5.97
N GLN A 198 21.91 -10.23 5.37
CA GLN A 198 22.14 -11.18 4.29
C GLN A 198 22.27 -10.50 2.92
N MET A 199 21.91 -9.22 2.83
CA MET A 199 21.83 -8.44 1.60
C MET A 199 20.99 -9.16 0.52
N LYS A 200 19.85 -9.70 0.94
CA LYS A 200 18.98 -10.56 0.13
C LYS A 200 17.51 -10.20 0.35
N THR A 201 16.72 -10.23 -0.72
CA THR A 201 15.26 -10.15 -0.70
C THR A 201 14.65 -11.54 -0.85
N GLU A 202 13.55 -11.80 -0.13
CA GLU A 202 12.76 -13.02 -0.19
C GLU A 202 11.28 -12.66 -0.32
N GLN A 203 10.56 -13.33 -1.22
CA GLN A 203 9.12 -13.15 -1.35
C GLN A 203 8.35 -13.84 -0.20
N LEU A 204 7.40 -13.12 0.41
CA LEU A 204 6.54 -13.62 1.50
C LEU A 204 5.18 -14.14 1.01
N THR A 205 4.76 -13.83 -0.22
CA THR A 205 3.52 -14.34 -0.83
C THR A 205 3.75 -15.64 -1.63
N GLY A 206 2.68 -16.26 -2.14
CA GLY A 206 2.73 -17.60 -2.75
C GLY A 206 2.58 -17.68 -4.26
N SER A 207 2.06 -16.65 -4.93
CA SER A 207 1.69 -16.75 -6.35
C SER A 207 2.38 -15.68 -7.18
N ILE A 208 3.28 -16.10 -8.06
CA ILE A 208 3.76 -15.30 -9.19
C ILE A 208 2.83 -15.57 -10.37
N ARG A 209 2.56 -14.53 -11.18
CA ARG A 209 1.74 -14.65 -12.38
C ARG A 209 2.26 -15.77 -13.29
N THR A 210 1.38 -16.75 -13.55
CA THR A 210 1.61 -17.88 -14.47
C THR A 210 1.02 -17.61 -15.86
N SER A 211 -0.09 -16.88 -15.93
CA SER A 211 -0.79 -16.56 -17.17
C SER A 211 -0.10 -15.42 -17.90
N LEU A 212 0.34 -15.68 -19.13
CA LEU A 212 0.85 -14.67 -20.05
C LEU A 212 -0.26 -13.97 -20.83
N ASN A 213 -1.46 -14.57 -20.88
CA ASN A 213 -2.55 -14.15 -21.77
C ASN A 213 -3.60 -13.25 -21.10
N ASP A 214 -3.64 -13.24 -19.76
CA ASP A 214 -4.58 -12.41 -19.00
C ASP A 214 -3.86 -11.66 -17.88
N VAL A 215 -3.37 -10.46 -18.22
CA VAL A 215 -2.72 -9.54 -17.28
C VAL A 215 -3.74 -8.88 -16.35
N SER A 216 -5.03 -8.97 -16.66
CA SER A 216 -6.13 -8.37 -15.89
C SER A 216 -6.76 -9.29 -14.85
N ASP A 217 -6.51 -10.60 -14.93
CA ASP A 217 -6.91 -11.54 -13.88
C ASP A 217 -5.93 -11.45 -12.70
N CYS A 218 -6.38 -10.86 -11.60
CA CYS A 218 -5.66 -10.80 -10.34
C CYS A 218 -5.65 -12.14 -9.58
N GLY A 219 -6.39 -13.15 -10.04
CA GLY A 219 -6.45 -14.49 -9.42
C GLY A 219 -7.32 -14.59 -8.17
N GLY A 220 -7.75 -13.47 -7.60
CA GLY A 220 -8.66 -13.42 -6.45
C GLY A 220 -8.98 -11.99 -6.05
N ARG A 221 -10.19 -11.76 -5.55
CA ARG A 221 -10.66 -10.44 -5.09
C ARG A 221 -11.84 -10.56 -4.15
N ILE A 222 -11.93 -9.67 -3.18
CA ILE A 222 -13.12 -9.51 -2.34
C ILE A 222 -14.07 -8.46 -2.91
N GLY A 223 -15.35 -8.68 -2.64
CA GLY A 223 -16.47 -7.88 -3.13
C GLY A 223 -17.41 -8.75 -3.97
N PRO A 224 -18.45 -8.18 -4.57
CA PRO A 224 -19.42 -8.95 -5.35
C PRO A 224 -18.90 -9.26 -6.76
N PHE A 225 -18.18 -10.37 -6.93
CA PHE A 225 -17.60 -10.79 -8.21
C PHE A 225 -18.33 -12.00 -8.80
N ILE A 226 -18.21 -13.17 -8.16
CA ILE A 226 -18.86 -14.40 -8.60
C ILE A 226 -20.38 -14.24 -8.43
N ASP A 227 -21.12 -14.47 -9.52
CA ASP A 227 -22.57 -14.26 -9.61
C ASP A 227 -23.01 -12.86 -9.14
N HIS A 228 -22.13 -11.85 -9.26
CA HIS A 228 -22.33 -10.48 -8.76
C HIS A 228 -22.65 -10.40 -7.26
N LEU A 229 -22.14 -11.35 -6.46
CA LEU A 229 -22.48 -11.44 -5.05
C LEU A 229 -21.34 -11.96 -4.17
N TYR A 230 -20.63 -13.00 -4.62
CA TYR A 230 -19.62 -13.70 -3.83
C TYR A 230 -18.20 -13.26 -4.20
N PRO A 231 -17.23 -13.36 -3.28
CA PRO A 231 -15.84 -13.07 -3.58
C PRO A 231 -15.23 -14.16 -4.49
N ASP A 232 -14.12 -13.84 -5.14
CA ASP A 232 -13.25 -14.80 -5.80
C ASP A 232 -12.02 -15.06 -4.91
N LEU A 233 -11.82 -16.32 -4.50
CA LEU A 233 -10.80 -16.71 -3.52
C LEU A 233 -9.80 -17.74 -4.09
N ARG A 234 -9.68 -17.89 -5.42
CA ARG A 234 -8.87 -18.95 -6.08
C ARG A 234 -7.41 -19.00 -5.62
N ASN A 235 -6.80 -17.88 -5.22
CA ASN A 235 -5.42 -17.78 -4.75
C ASN A 235 -5.27 -17.29 -3.29
N ALA A 236 -6.34 -17.37 -2.50
CA ALA A 236 -6.32 -16.96 -1.11
C ALA A 236 -5.31 -17.82 -0.29
N SER A 237 -4.42 -17.17 0.47
CA SER A 237 -3.44 -17.88 1.29
C SER A 237 -3.00 -17.09 2.53
N ILE A 238 -2.55 -17.81 3.56
CA ILE A 238 -1.85 -17.25 4.72
C ILE A 238 -0.53 -17.98 4.89
N LYS A 239 0.54 -17.23 5.13
CA LYS A 239 1.88 -17.76 5.41
C LYS A 239 2.44 -17.14 6.70
N LEU A 240 3.25 -17.93 7.40
CA LEU A 240 4.05 -17.49 8.53
C LEU A 240 5.52 -17.56 8.13
N ASP A 241 6.28 -16.52 8.45
CA ASP A 241 7.72 -16.46 8.23
C ASP A 241 8.41 -15.87 9.47
N LYS A 242 9.69 -16.18 9.64
CA LYS A 242 10.52 -15.63 10.71
C LYS A 242 11.32 -14.44 10.18
N CYS A 243 11.36 -13.37 10.96
CA CYS A 243 12.15 -12.19 10.66
C CYS A 243 13.30 -12.06 11.66
N ASN A 244 14.23 -11.17 11.35
CA ASN A 244 15.17 -10.62 12.30
C ASN A 244 14.84 -9.15 12.55
N ASP A 245 15.22 -8.65 13.73
CA ASP A 245 15.19 -7.22 13.98
C ASP A 245 16.09 -6.50 12.95
N GLY A 246 15.58 -5.42 12.37
CA GLY A 246 16.22 -4.66 11.31
C GLY A 246 15.91 -5.13 9.88
N ASP A 247 15.26 -6.29 9.69
CA ASP A 247 14.74 -6.66 8.37
C ASP A 247 13.74 -5.60 7.87
N ILE A 248 13.61 -5.44 6.56
CA ILE A 248 12.70 -4.49 5.92
C ILE A 248 11.61 -5.27 5.20
N VAL A 249 10.36 -5.04 5.57
CA VAL A 249 9.20 -5.59 4.87
C VAL A 249 8.70 -4.59 3.85
N ILE A 250 8.39 -5.05 2.65
CA ILE A 250 7.81 -4.27 1.55
C ILE A 250 6.47 -4.90 1.20
N ILE A 251 5.43 -4.09 1.06
CA ILE A 251 4.13 -4.50 0.55
C ILE A 251 3.77 -3.61 -0.63
N ALA A 252 3.34 -4.20 -1.74
CA ALA A 252 3.16 -3.49 -3.00
C ALA A 252 1.96 -4.04 -3.81
N THR A 253 1.26 -3.14 -4.50
CA THR A 253 0.24 -3.52 -5.49
C THR A 253 0.88 -4.01 -6.80
N ASP A 254 0.05 -4.56 -7.68
CA ASP A 254 0.46 -5.05 -9.00
C ASP A 254 1.08 -3.95 -9.87
N GLY A 255 0.67 -2.69 -9.73
CA GLY A 255 1.33 -1.56 -10.40
C GLY A 255 2.81 -1.36 -10.06
N TYR A 256 3.31 -1.95 -8.97
CA TYR A 256 4.74 -2.15 -8.74
C TYR A 256 5.18 -3.56 -9.15
N HIS A 257 4.50 -4.59 -8.65
CA HIS A 257 4.92 -5.98 -8.81
C HIS A 257 5.00 -6.44 -10.28
N ASP A 258 3.98 -6.15 -11.09
CA ASP A 258 3.96 -6.51 -12.52
C ASP A 258 5.09 -5.81 -13.28
N ASN A 259 5.51 -4.61 -12.84
CA ASN A 259 6.64 -3.90 -13.43
C ASN A 259 8.01 -4.48 -13.02
N PHE A 260 8.06 -5.45 -12.10
CA PHE A 260 9.26 -6.24 -11.80
C PHE A 260 9.32 -7.56 -12.59
N ASP A 261 8.20 -7.97 -13.18
CA ASP A 261 8.06 -9.25 -13.87
C ASP A 261 8.79 -9.23 -15.22
N PRO A 262 9.82 -10.07 -15.44
CA PRO A 262 10.58 -10.06 -16.69
C PRO A 262 9.74 -10.37 -17.93
N THR A 263 8.57 -11.03 -17.78
CA THR A 263 7.65 -11.33 -18.89
C THR A 263 6.91 -10.11 -19.42
N LEU A 264 6.83 -9.04 -18.61
CA LEU A 264 6.21 -7.77 -18.96
C LEU A 264 7.26 -6.71 -19.34
N LEU A 265 8.52 -7.10 -19.42
CA LEU A 265 9.65 -6.22 -19.68
C LEU A 265 10.34 -6.61 -20.98
N ASP A 266 11.32 -5.80 -21.39
CA ASP A 266 12.16 -6.03 -22.57
C ASP A 266 13.25 -7.09 -22.27
N TYR A 267 12.83 -8.27 -21.81
CA TYR A 267 13.70 -9.42 -21.54
C TYR A 267 13.19 -10.69 -22.22
N ASN A 268 14.14 -11.54 -22.57
CA ASN A 268 13.90 -12.89 -23.05
C ASN A 268 14.09 -13.91 -21.91
N PRO A 269 13.53 -15.13 -22.04
CA PRO A 269 13.73 -16.17 -21.03
C PRO A 269 15.21 -16.45 -20.72
N ILE A 270 16.06 -16.42 -21.74
CA ILE A 270 17.50 -16.69 -21.59
C ILE A 270 18.20 -15.67 -20.69
N ASP A 271 17.72 -14.41 -20.66
CA ASP A 271 18.28 -13.33 -19.84
C ASP A 271 18.09 -13.61 -18.34
N ILE A 272 17.06 -14.39 -17.99
CA ILE A 272 16.80 -14.82 -16.61
C ILE A 272 17.26 -16.26 -16.34
N GLY A 273 17.98 -16.87 -17.29
CA GLY A 273 18.55 -18.21 -17.18
C GLY A 273 17.55 -19.34 -17.39
N ILE A 274 16.58 -19.14 -18.29
CA ILE A 274 15.69 -20.19 -18.81
C ILE A 274 16.09 -20.49 -20.25
N ASP A 275 16.42 -21.75 -20.53
CA ASP A 275 16.74 -22.22 -21.89
C ASP A 275 15.43 -22.43 -22.67
N ALA A 276 14.90 -21.34 -23.23
CA ALA A 276 13.68 -21.29 -24.01
C ALA A 276 13.74 -20.14 -25.01
N VAL A 277 13.14 -20.32 -26.18
CA VAL A 277 13.14 -19.32 -27.27
C VAL A 277 12.22 -18.15 -26.95
N ASP A 278 11.09 -18.42 -26.30
CA ASP A 278 10.10 -17.41 -25.92
C ASP A 278 9.43 -17.72 -24.57
N TRP A 279 8.60 -16.77 -24.09
CA TRP A 279 7.90 -16.92 -22.82
C TRP A 279 6.86 -18.05 -22.81
N ASN A 280 6.30 -18.45 -23.95
CA ASN A 280 5.33 -19.55 -24.05
C ASN A 280 5.99 -20.93 -23.90
N GLU A 281 7.21 -21.07 -24.39
CA GLU A 281 8.05 -22.23 -24.13
C GLU A 281 8.55 -22.21 -22.68
N ALA A 282 9.05 -21.06 -22.22
CA ALA A 282 9.54 -20.87 -20.86
C ALA A 282 8.49 -21.27 -19.81
N SER A 283 7.22 -20.89 -20.01
CA SER A 283 6.12 -21.16 -19.07
C SER A 283 5.81 -22.65 -18.88
N LYS A 284 6.30 -23.52 -19.77
CA LYS A 284 6.14 -24.98 -19.69
C LYS A 284 7.29 -25.66 -18.94
N THR A 285 8.35 -24.91 -18.61
CA THR A 285 9.51 -25.44 -17.87
C THR A 285 9.19 -25.52 -16.38
N GLN A 286 9.74 -26.53 -15.69
CA GLN A 286 9.52 -26.74 -14.25
C GLN A 286 10.08 -25.60 -13.37
N TYR A 287 11.06 -24.85 -13.87
CA TYR A 287 11.78 -23.81 -13.13
C TYR A 287 11.30 -22.39 -13.49
N PHE A 288 10.26 -22.24 -14.33
CA PHE A 288 9.75 -20.94 -14.78
C PHE A 288 9.47 -19.97 -13.63
N LEU A 289 8.65 -20.41 -12.67
CA LEU A 289 8.25 -19.58 -11.54
C LEU A 289 9.42 -19.27 -10.60
N GLU A 290 10.28 -20.25 -10.35
CA GLU A 290 11.47 -20.08 -9.51
C GLU A 290 12.42 -19.03 -10.12
N LYS A 291 12.70 -19.12 -11.42
CA LYS A 291 13.58 -18.16 -12.11
C LYS A 291 13.00 -16.75 -12.14
N LYS A 292 11.69 -16.61 -12.36
CA LYS A 292 10.98 -15.33 -12.23
C LYS A 292 11.09 -14.76 -10.81
N GLN A 293 10.90 -15.59 -9.79
CA GLN A 293 11.04 -15.17 -8.39
C GLN A 293 12.45 -14.65 -8.10
N ILE A 294 13.47 -15.43 -8.47
CA ILE A 294 14.88 -15.08 -8.27
C ILE A 294 15.23 -13.78 -8.98
N TRP A 295 14.70 -13.56 -10.19
CA TRP A 295 14.87 -12.30 -10.92
C TRP A 295 14.32 -11.10 -10.14
N ILE A 296 13.06 -11.19 -9.71
CA ILE A 296 12.38 -10.12 -8.96
C ILE A 296 13.12 -9.83 -7.64
N GLU A 297 13.48 -10.87 -6.89
CA GLU A 297 14.24 -10.74 -5.64
C GLU A 297 15.60 -10.07 -5.87
N ARG A 298 16.29 -10.40 -6.97
CA ARG A 298 17.57 -9.76 -7.33
C ARG A 298 17.41 -8.31 -7.73
N LEU A 299 16.35 -7.95 -8.46
CA LEU A 299 16.04 -6.57 -8.83
C LEU A 299 15.79 -5.73 -7.57
N ILE A 300 14.94 -6.17 -6.66
CA ILE A 300 14.67 -5.45 -5.41
C ILE A 300 15.96 -5.31 -4.58
N THR A 301 16.75 -6.39 -4.50
CA THR A 301 18.03 -6.40 -3.79
C THR A 301 19.05 -5.43 -4.39
N SER A 302 19.12 -5.32 -5.73
CA SER A 302 20.08 -4.43 -6.40
C SER A 302 19.75 -2.97 -6.14
N ILE A 303 18.47 -2.61 -6.14
CA ILE A 303 18.01 -1.25 -5.84
C ILE A 303 18.29 -0.91 -4.37
N PHE A 304 18.05 -1.83 -3.42
CA PHE A 304 18.43 -1.61 -2.02
C PHE A 304 19.94 -1.38 -1.85
N LYS A 305 20.78 -2.14 -2.56
CA LYS A 305 22.25 -2.01 -2.48
C LYS A 305 22.74 -0.63 -2.92
N THR A 306 22.03 0.02 -3.83
CA THR A 306 22.37 1.37 -4.31
C THR A 306 21.62 2.48 -3.57
N SER A 307 20.76 2.12 -2.62
CA SER A 307 19.95 3.06 -1.85
C SER A 307 20.65 3.47 -0.56
N SER A 308 20.63 4.76 -0.26
CA SER A 308 21.21 5.34 0.96
C SER A 308 20.24 5.36 2.15
N SER A 309 18.95 5.17 1.89
CA SER A 309 17.88 5.13 2.89
C SER A 309 16.66 4.41 2.32
N MET A 310 15.67 4.07 3.16
CA MET A 310 14.40 3.52 2.67
C MET A 310 13.63 4.52 1.79
N CYS A 311 13.73 5.82 2.08
CA CYS A 311 13.12 6.86 1.25
C CYS A 311 13.74 6.88 -0.14
N HIS A 312 15.07 6.83 -0.23
CA HIS A 312 15.79 6.76 -1.50
C HIS A 312 15.49 5.45 -2.25
N PHE A 313 15.34 4.34 -1.55
CA PHE A 313 14.91 3.06 -2.13
C PHE A 313 13.53 3.15 -2.80
N VAL A 314 12.54 3.71 -2.11
CA VAL A 314 11.19 3.88 -2.68
C VAL A 314 11.18 4.90 -3.81
N GLU A 315 12.03 5.93 -3.75
CA GLU A 315 12.23 6.86 -4.85
C GLU A 315 12.80 6.15 -6.08
N GLN A 316 13.88 5.37 -5.93
CA GLN A 316 14.48 4.59 -7.03
C GLN A 316 13.51 3.56 -7.62
N LEU A 317 12.69 2.89 -6.80
CA LEU A 317 11.63 2.01 -7.32
C LEU A 317 10.59 2.78 -8.12
N GLY A 318 10.20 3.97 -7.65
CA GLY A 318 9.31 4.86 -8.38
C GLY A 318 9.89 5.33 -9.71
N ASP A 319 11.14 5.76 -9.73
CA ASP A 319 11.87 6.11 -10.96
C ASP A 319 11.88 4.91 -11.92
N TYR A 320 12.28 3.73 -11.45
CA TYR A 320 12.30 2.51 -12.25
C TYR A 320 10.95 2.22 -12.91
N ILE A 321 9.85 2.14 -12.15
CA ILE A 321 8.54 1.81 -12.76
C ILE A 321 8.05 2.91 -13.71
N THR A 322 8.36 4.17 -13.43
CA THR A 322 7.94 5.28 -14.29
C THR A 322 8.77 5.32 -15.57
N GLU A 323 10.06 5.02 -15.53
CA GLU A 323 10.91 4.88 -16.70
C GLU A 323 10.49 3.69 -17.55
N THR A 324 10.31 2.51 -16.95
CA THR A 324 9.84 1.29 -17.62
C THR A 324 8.55 1.56 -18.42
N THR A 325 7.56 2.19 -17.80
CA THR A 325 6.25 2.38 -18.45
C THR A 325 6.18 3.60 -19.37
N GLN A 326 7.29 4.29 -19.64
CA GLN A 326 7.29 5.56 -20.37
C GLN A 326 6.79 5.46 -21.81
N SER A 327 7.23 4.46 -22.58
CA SER A 327 6.80 4.29 -23.97
C SER A 327 5.32 3.91 -24.04
N SER A 328 4.87 3.02 -23.15
CA SER A 328 3.47 2.62 -22.99
C SER A 328 2.57 3.82 -22.70
N ARG A 329 2.97 4.72 -21.79
CA ARG A 329 2.23 5.97 -21.52
C ARG A 329 2.15 6.85 -22.76
N ARG A 330 3.27 7.13 -23.42
CA ARG A 330 3.33 8.00 -24.61
C ARG A 330 2.46 7.46 -25.75
N PHE A 331 2.42 6.14 -25.93
CA PHE A 331 1.55 5.51 -26.92
C PHE A 331 0.09 5.81 -26.63
N VAL A 332 -0.38 5.54 -25.41
CA VAL A 332 -1.79 5.75 -25.03
C VAL A 332 -2.16 7.24 -25.03
N GLU A 333 -1.21 8.15 -24.76
CA GLU A 333 -1.41 9.61 -24.89
C GLU A 333 -1.63 10.04 -26.35
N SER A 334 -0.87 9.44 -27.28
CA SER A 334 -0.92 9.79 -28.71
C SER A 334 -1.99 9.04 -29.52
N HIS A 335 -2.48 7.91 -29.01
CA HIS A 335 -3.47 7.03 -29.67
C HIS A 335 -4.72 6.85 -28.80
N PRO A 336 -5.51 7.91 -28.61
CA PRO A 336 -6.62 7.90 -27.67
C PRO A 336 -7.71 6.88 -28.05
N GLY A 337 -7.98 5.93 -27.16
CA GLY A 337 -9.01 4.90 -27.34
C GLY A 337 -8.51 3.61 -27.99
N GLU A 338 -7.25 3.59 -28.43
CA GLU A 338 -6.59 2.38 -28.88
C GLU A 338 -6.09 1.55 -27.69
N LYS A 339 -6.12 0.22 -27.83
CA LYS A 339 -5.50 -0.67 -26.85
C LYS A 339 -3.98 -0.67 -27.08
N LEU A 340 -3.23 -0.67 -25.99
CA LEU A 340 -1.77 -0.85 -26.05
C LEU A 340 -1.46 -2.20 -26.72
N PRO A 341 -0.60 -2.24 -27.77
CA PRO A 341 -0.18 -3.49 -28.38
C PRO A 341 0.53 -4.39 -27.36
N PRO A 342 0.29 -5.72 -27.37
CA PRO A 342 0.92 -6.66 -26.44
C PRO A 342 2.35 -7.00 -26.89
N ASP A 343 3.24 -5.99 -26.90
CA ASP A 343 4.64 -6.11 -27.31
C ASP A 343 5.55 -5.53 -26.20
N PRO A 344 5.98 -6.35 -25.21
CA PRO A 344 6.79 -5.89 -24.08
C PRO A 344 8.14 -5.29 -24.47
N HIS A 345 8.67 -5.61 -25.64
CA HIS A 345 9.92 -5.02 -26.14
C HIS A 345 9.75 -3.57 -26.57
N LYS A 346 8.57 -3.20 -27.09
CA LYS A 346 8.25 -1.80 -27.46
C LYS A 346 7.56 -1.03 -26.35
N PHE A 347 6.71 -1.72 -25.60
CA PHE A 347 5.83 -1.17 -24.58
C PHE A 347 6.00 -1.94 -23.27
N PRO A 348 7.19 -1.88 -22.64
CA PRO A 348 7.44 -2.57 -21.39
C PRO A 348 6.59 -1.99 -20.25
N GLY A 349 6.35 -2.86 -19.29
CA GLY A 349 5.62 -2.58 -18.06
C GLY A 349 4.10 -2.47 -18.24
N LYS A 350 3.42 -2.48 -17.10
CA LYS A 350 1.97 -2.32 -16.99
C LYS A 350 1.63 -0.92 -16.49
N LEU A 351 0.72 -0.25 -17.20
CA LEU A 351 0.14 1.00 -16.73
C LEU A 351 -0.89 0.69 -15.66
N ASP A 352 -0.68 1.16 -14.44
CA ASP A 352 -1.60 0.94 -13.34
C ASP A 352 -1.53 2.00 -12.22
N HIS A 353 -2.33 1.79 -11.18
CA HIS A 353 -2.07 2.35 -9.86
C HIS A 353 -0.97 1.57 -9.15
N SER A 354 0.03 2.28 -8.63
CA SER A 354 1.20 1.71 -8.00
C SER A 354 1.31 2.25 -6.58
N THR A 355 1.06 1.39 -5.60
CA THR A 355 1.14 1.72 -4.17
C THR A 355 2.11 0.80 -3.47
N LEU A 356 2.96 1.39 -2.64
CA LEU A 356 3.98 0.68 -1.90
C LEU A 356 4.10 1.23 -0.48
N LEU A 357 4.26 0.32 0.48
CA LEU A 357 4.63 0.64 1.84
C LEU A 357 5.80 -0.27 2.26
N ALA A 358 6.87 0.31 2.81
CA ALA A 358 7.99 -0.44 3.34
C ALA A 358 8.32 0.00 4.76
N TYR A 359 8.72 -0.94 5.60
CA TYR A 359 8.91 -0.67 7.03
C TYR A 359 9.90 -1.65 7.67
N LYS A 360 10.62 -1.17 8.67
CA LYS A 360 11.57 -1.98 9.45
C LYS A 360 10.82 -2.83 10.48
N VAL A 361 11.26 -4.08 10.59
CA VAL A 361 10.93 -5.01 11.68
C VAL A 361 11.73 -4.60 12.91
N ILE A 362 11.10 -3.83 13.79
CA ILE A 362 11.74 -3.35 15.03
C ILE A 362 10.68 -3.15 16.11
N LYS A 363 11.13 -3.18 17.36
CA LYS A 363 10.40 -2.60 18.46
C LYS A 363 10.59 -1.09 18.48
N ARG A 364 9.50 -0.35 18.72
CA ARG A 364 9.42 1.12 18.73
C ARG A 364 9.30 1.64 20.17
N ILE A 365 10.20 1.18 21.04
CA ILE A 365 10.26 1.58 22.45
C ILE A 365 10.67 3.05 22.52
N ASP A 366 9.87 3.89 23.20
CA ASP A 366 10.11 5.33 23.38
C ASP A 366 10.34 6.12 22.07
N ALA A 367 9.90 5.58 20.93
CA ALA A 367 10.18 6.14 19.61
C ALA A 367 9.17 7.24 19.24
N PHE A 368 9.66 8.46 19.12
CA PHE A 368 8.98 9.52 18.36
C PHE A 368 9.58 9.57 16.97
N GLU A 369 8.79 9.25 15.96
CA GLU A 369 9.20 9.36 14.57
C GLU A 369 8.57 10.58 13.91
N ILE A 370 9.39 11.37 13.22
CA ILE A 370 8.93 12.52 12.44
C ILE A 370 8.58 12.03 11.04
N ILE A 371 7.33 12.24 10.63
CA ILE A 371 6.90 12.01 9.25
C ILE A 371 7.41 13.16 8.38
N ASN A 372 8.33 12.84 7.50
CA ASN A 372 8.81 13.66 6.42
C ASN A 372 8.01 13.36 5.14
N SER A 373 8.07 14.28 4.18
CA SER A 373 7.53 14.08 2.85
C SER A 373 8.41 14.74 1.81
N ILE A 374 8.68 14.03 0.71
CA ILE A 374 9.34 14.59 -0.47
C ILE A 374 8.41 14.48 -1.68
N ILE A 375 8.62 15.35 -2.67
CA ILE A 375 8.03 15.15 -3.99
C ILE A 375 9.15 14.65 -4.91
N PRO A 376 9.10 13.39 -5.32
CA PRO A 376 10.13 12.79 -6.14
C PRO A 376 10.10 13.37 -7.57
N SER A 377 11.24 13.31 -8.25
CA SER A 377 11.42 13.94 -9.56
C SER A 377 10.42 13.42 -10.61
N TYR A 378 10.18 12.10 -10.62
CA TYR A 378 9.22 11.43 -11.49
C TYR A 378 7.79 11.95 -11.35
N SER A 379 7.42 12.53 -10.20
CA SER A 379 6.04 12.99 -9.96
C SER A 379 5.63 14.03 -11.00
N SER A 380 6.54 14.90 -11.43
CA SER A 380 6.24 15.95 -12.42
C SER A 380 6.02 15.37 -13.83
N GLY A 381 6.82 14.36 -14.21
CA GLY A 381 6.70 13.65 -15.47
C GLY A 381 5.36 12.92 -15.64
N LEU A 382 4.74 12.49 -14.54
CA LEU A 382 3.44 11.81 -14.55
C LEU A 382 2.23 12.73 -14.75
N PHE A 383 2.40 14.05 -14.74
CA PHE A 383 1.34 15.05 -14.97
C PHE A 383 1.58 15.90 -16.23
N GLY A 384 2.07 15.28 -17.31
CA GLY A 384 2.23 15.95 -18.61
C GLY A 384 3.33 17.02 -18.63
N GLY A 385 4.34 16.91 -17.77
CA GLY A 385 5.50 17.81 -17.75
C GLY A 385 5.23 19.24 -17.26
N GLN A 386 4.04 19.53 -16.73
CA GLN A 386 3.79 20.83 -16.13
C GLN A 386 4.59 20.97 -14.83
N SER A 387 5.36 22.07 -14.73
CA SER A 387 5.98 22.51 -13.48
C SER A 387 4.91 22.66 -12.40
N ILE A 388 4.91 21.76 -11.42
CA ILE A 388 4.07 21.89 -10.24
C ILE A 388 4.61 23.10 -9.46
N SER A 389 3.88 24.23 -9.46
CA SER A 389 4.34 25.44 -8.77
C SER A 389 4.64 25.14 -7.29
N SER A 390 5.78 25.62 -6.80
CA SER A 390 6.25 25.44 -5.42
C SER A 390 5.31 26.03 -4.34
N ALA A 391 4.35 26.89 -4.73
CA ALA A 391 3.28 27.38 -3.86
C ALA A 391 2.21 26.31 -3.54
N LYS A 392 1.81 25.47 -4.53
CA LYS A 392 0.86 24.36 -4.32
C LYS A 392 1.47 23.24 -3.45
N LEU A 393 2.79 23.04 -3.53
CA LEU A 393 3.56 22.11 -2.69
C LEU A 393 3.49 22.43 -1.18
N ARG A 394 3.39 23.71 -0.78
CA ARG A 394 3.36 24.10 0.63
C ARG A 394 2.01 23.83 1.30
N ALA A 395 0.91 23.88 0.55
CA ALA A 395 -0.44 23.61 1.04
C ALA A 395 -0.72 22.11 1.28
N SER A 396 0.10 21.22 0.68
CA SER A 396 -0.06 19.76 0.73
C SER A 396 0.94 19.05 1.64
N ARG A 397 1.74 19.79 2.43
CA ARG A 397 2.60 19.17 3.46
C ARG A 397 1.72 18.40 4.45
N PRO A 398 2.09 17.16 4.85
CA PRO A 398 1.37 16.47 5.90
C PRO A 398 1.37 17.35 7.15
N LYS A 399 0.17 17.63 7.68
CA LYS A 399 0.05 18.21 9.01
C LYS A 399 0.74 17.24 9.96
N LYS A 400 1.59 17.73 10.87
CA LYS A 400 2.13 16.92 11.97
C LYS A 400 0.97 16.14 12.59
N LEU A 401 0.93 14.83 12.38
CA LEU A 401 -0.01 13.95 13.05
C LEU A 401 0.49 13.80 14.47
N PHE A 402 0.06 14.71 15.33
CA PHE A 402 0.19 14.54 16.76
C PHE A 402 -0.89 13.55 17.19
N VAL A 403 -0.50 12.30 17.45
CA VAL A 403 -1.32 11.44 18.29
C VAL A 403 -1.24 12.02 19.69
N LYS A 404 -2.27 12.75 20.09
CA LYS A 404 -2.38 13.32 21.43
C LYS A 404 -2.59 12.14 22.38
N LEU A 405 -1.54 11.75 23.11
CA LEU A 405 -1.66 10.84 24.25
C LEU A 405 -2.70 11.45 25.20
N HIS A 406 -3.90 10.87 25.27
CA HIS A 406 -4.75 11.11 26.43
C HIS A 406 -4.07 10.41 27.60
N ASN A 407 -3.27 11.18 28.34
CA ASN A 407 -2.96 10.83 29.72
C ASN A 407 -4.32 10.64 30.40
N ARG A 408 -4.69 9.37 30.65
CA ARG A 408 -5.78 9.09 31.58
C ARG A 408 -5.34 9.70 32.90
N GLN A 409 -6.00 10.78 33.30
CA GLN A 409 -6.03 11.17 34.69
C GLN A 409 -6.55 9.94 35.44
N ILE A 410 -5.63 9.23 36.09
CA ILE A 410 -5.98 8.33 37.18
C ILE A 410 -6.62 9.25 38.21
N GLN A 411 -7.96 9.30 38.22
CA GLN A 411 -8.67 9.80 39.38
C GLN A 411 -8.30 8.87 40.52
N THR A 412 -7.37 9.33 41.37
CA THR A 412 -7.15 8.71 42.67
C THR A 412 -8.47 8.81 43.45
N PRO A 413 -8.96 7.72 44.06
CA PRO A 413 -10.12 7.82 44.92
C PRO A 413 -9.71 8.66 46.12
N ARG A 414 -10.34 9.83 46.30
CA ARG A 414 -10.33 10.51 47.60
C ARG A 414 -11.10 9.62 48.56
N SER A 415 -10.39 9.14 49.58
CA SER A 415 -10.97 8.75 50.85
C SER A 415 -11.72 9.95 51.43
N ASP A 416 -12.99 9.78 51.77
CA ASP A 416 -13.53 10.32 53.03
C ASP A 416 -14.88 9.67 53.37
N THR A 417 -15.01 9.47 54.67
CA THR A 417 -16.01 8.75 55.47
C THR A 417 -17.35 9.49 55.60
N SER A 418 -18.46 8.73 55.67
CA SER A 418 -19.52 8.74 56.72
C SER A 418 -20.97 8.55 56.21
N ASP A 419 -21.45 7.30 56.31
CA ASP A 419 -22.70 6.83 56.97
C ASP A 419 -24.12 7.22 56.44
N PRO A 420 -25.22 6.55 56.88
CA PRO A 420 -25.98 5.62 56.01
C PRO A 420 -27.51 5.91 55.96
N THR A 421 -28.26 5.41 54.97
CA THR A 421 -29.63 4.83 55.14
C THR A 421 -30.31 4.34 53.84
N SER A 422 -31.08 3.25 54.02
CA SER A 422 -32.22 2.69 53.25
C SER A 422 -32.04 2.01 51.88
N LEU A 423 -31.92 0.67 51.94
CA LEU A 423 -32.79 -0.38 51.36
C LEU A 423 -33.63 -0.06 50.10
N TYR A 424 -33.41 -0.80 49.00
CA TYR A 424 -34.28 -1.90 48.52
C TYR A 424 -33.65 -2.66 47.32
N PHE A 425 -33.92 -3.96 47.27
CA PHE A 425 -33.43 -4.97 46.31
C PHE A 425 -33.90 -4.80 44.86
N SER A 426 -33.02 -5.14 43.89
CA SER A 426 -33.36 -5.98 42.72
C SER A 426 -32.09 -6.32 41.92
N GLU A 427 -31.73 -7.59 41.89
CA GLU A 427 -30.76 -8.18 40.96
C GLU A 427 -31.23 -8.04 39.51
N LYS A 428 -30.32 -7.68 38.58
CA LYS A 428 -30.06 -8.45 37.36
C LYS A 428 -28.85 -7.90 36.60
N THR A 429 -28.04 -8.87 36.18
CA THR A 429 -26.83 -8.81 35.38
C THR A 429 -27.01 -8.05 34.06
N SER A 430 -26.05 -7.17 33.72
CA SER A 430 -25.80 -6.77 32.33
C SER A 430 -24.29 -6.57 32.12
N PRO A 431 -23.71 -7.08 31.01
CA PRO A 431 -22.30 -6.90 30.71
C PRO A 431 -22.04 -5.44 30.30
N HIS A 432 -20.91 -4.91 30.74
CA HIS A 432 -20.43 -3.58 30.41
C HIS A 432 -20.45 -3.34 28.90
N SER A 433 -21.47 -2.59 28.45
CA SER A 433 -21.52 -1.90 27.18
C SER A 433 -20.39 -0.89 27.14
N MET A 434 -19.28 -1.27 26.50
CA MET A 434 -18.27 -0.32 26.04
C MET A 434 -18.93 0.56 24.98
N SER A 435 -19.12 1.83 25.29
CA SER A 435 -19.53 2.84 24.32
C SER A 435 -18.56 2.87 23.12
N PRO A 436 -19.06 3.10 21.89
CA PRO A 436 -18.26 3.04 20.67
C PRO A 436 -17.07 3.99 20.74
N ILE A 437 -15.89 3.51 20.36
CA ILE A 437 -14.76 4.37 20.04
C ILE A 437 -15.15 5.11 18.75
N HIS A 438 -15.57 6.37 18.90
CA HIS A 438 -15.74 7.27 17.77
C HIS A 438 -14.36 7.55 17.16
N VAL A 439 -14.03 6.85 16.09
CA VAL A 439 -12.99 7.30 15.16
C VAL A 439 -13.48 8.62 14.56
N LEU A 440 -12.99 9.73 15.14
CA LEU A 440 -13.12 11.11 14.67
C LEU A 440 -14.55 11.66 14.61
N SER A 441 -14.93 12.52 15.56
CA SER A 441 -16.13 13.35 15.40
C SER A 441 -15.99 14.29 14.20
N LYS A 442 -17.05 14.41 13.41
CA LYS A 442 -17.19 15.36 12.28
C LYS A 442 -16.95 16.83 12.66
N GLU A 443 -16.92 17.15 13.96
CA GLU A 443 -16.72 18.50 14.50
C GLU A 443 -15.25 18.97 14.49
N SER A 444 -14.30 18.11 14.08
CA SER A 444 -12.88 18.47 13.93
C SER A 444 -12.52 19.03 12.55
N LEU A 445 -13.50 19.14 11.64
CA LEU A 445 -13.31 19.71 10.30
C LEU A 445 -13.57 21.21 10.38
N ILE A 446 -12.50 22.01 10.41
CA ILE A 446 -12.60 23.43 10.08
C ILE A 446 -12.97 23.50 8.58
N PRO A 447 -14.13 24.07 8.20
CA PRO A 447 -14.44 24.25 6.79
C PRO A 447 -13.43 25.24 6.18
N LEU A 448 -12.92 24.91 4.99
CA LEU A 448 -12.11 25.83 4.20
C LEU A 448 -12.98 27.04 3.86
N ASN A 449 -12.65 28.20 4.41
CA ASN A 449 -13.21 29.48 3.97
C ASN A 449 -12.38 29.99 2.79
N PRO A 450 -12.95 30.23 1.59
CA PRO A 450 -12.18 30.63 0.41
C PRO A 450 -11.57 32.04 0.46
N ASP A 451 -11.92 32.86 1.46
CA ASP A 451 -11.65 34.31 1.45
C ASP A 451 -10.58 34.81 2.44
N ASP A 452 -9.85 33.92 3.13
CA ASP A 452 -8.79 34.34 4.05
C ASP A 452 -7.55 34.81 3.28
N LYS A 453 -7.49 36.12 3.03
CA LYS A 453 -6.34 36.80 2.41
C LYS A 453 -5.06 36.56 3.25
N PRO A 454 -3.93 36.20 2.63
CA PRO A 454 -2.69 36.00 3.36
C PRO A 454 -2.19 37.31 3.96
N ILE A 455 -1.88 37.28 5.25
CA ILE A 455 -1.17 38.35 5.97
C ILE A 455 0.22 38.50 5.34
N ALA A 456 0.50 39.69 4.83
CA ALA A 456 1.79 40.03 4.23
C ALA A 456 2.88 40.13 5.31
N ILE A 457 3.90 39.30 5.21
CA ILE A 457 5.16 39.47 5.96
C ILE A 457 6.18 40.05 4.97
N LYS A 458 6.56 41.31 5.19
CA LYS A 458 7.67 41.97 4.49
C LYS A 458 8.99 41.33 4.91
N PHE A 459 9.80 40.91 3.94
CA PHE A 459 11.21 40.65 4.17
C PHE A 459 12.01 41.90 3.78
N ASN A 460 12.79 42.42 4.73
CA ASN A 460 13.79 43.44 4.47
C ASN A 460 14.84 42.87 3.50
N SER A 461 14.97 43.55 2.36
CA SER A 461 16.12 43.46 1.47
C SER A 461 17.32 44.09 2.18
N ASP A 462 18.42 43.35 2.31
CA ASP A 462 19.78 43.90 2.21
C ASP A 462 20.77 42.74 2.11
N HIS A 463 21.15 42.42 0.87
CA HIS A 463 22.54 42.40 0.45
C HIS A 463 22.61 42.19 -1.07
N SER A 464 22.82 43.31 -1.75
CA SER A 464 23.23 43.42 -3.14
C SER A 464 24.63 42.86 -3.35
N ILE A 465 24.82 42.00 -4.34
CA ILE A 465 26.07 41.94 -5.12
C ILE A 465 25.69 41.98 -6.60
N ASN A 466 26.14 43.06 -7.24
CA ASN A 466 25.86 43.45 -8.62
C ASN A 466 26.72 42.63 -9.61
N PRO A 467 26.22 42.37 -10.84
CA PRO A 467 26.96 41.70 -11.89
C PRO A 467 27.69 42.68 -12.83
N GLN A 468 28.56 42.11 -13.68
CA GLN A 468 29.21 42.63 -14.90
C GLN A 468 30.68 43.06 -14.78
N LYS A 469 31.60 42.43 -15.54
CA LYS A 469 31.94 42.79 -16.94
C LYS A 469 33.08 41.93 -17.53
N SER A 470 32.87 41.52 -18.80
CA SER A 470 33.81 41.29 -19.93
C SER A 470 34.94 40.26 -19.79
N ILE A 471 35.23 39.41 -20.79
CA ILE A 471 35.85 39.77 -22.08
C ILE A 471 35.57 38.71 -23.18
N ASN A 472 35.49 39.24 -24.41
CA ASN A 472 35.27 38.64 -25.74
C ASN A 472 36.36 37.69 -26.28
N SER A 473 35.98 37.06 -27.42
CA SER A 473 36.77 36.50 -28.56
C SER A 473 36.76 34.97 -28.61
N ARG A 474 36.54 34.27 -29.74
CA ARG A 474 36.53 34.61 -31.17
C ARG A 474 35.80 33.49 -31.95
N ASP A 475 35.23 33.92 -33.07
CA ASP A 475 34.90 33.20 -34.32
C ASP A 475 35.36 31.74 -34.48
N SER A 476 34.45 30.87 -34.95
CA SER A 476 34.38 30.47 -36.38
C SER A 476 33.40 29.31 -36.60
N SER A 477 32.32 29.56 -37.35
CA SER A 477 31.56 28.52 -38.05
C SER A 477 32.35 28.03 -39.28
N PRO A 478 32.06 26.83 -39.83
CA PRO A 478 31.27 26.85 -41.07
C PRO A 478 30.32 25.64 -41.31
N LYS A 479 29.20 26.01 -41.93
CA LYS A 479 28.52 25.43 -43.12
C LYS A 479 27.93 24.01 -43.11
N GLN A 480 26.62 24.02 -43.33
CA GLN A 480 25.80 23.01 -43.98
C GLN A 480 26.25 22.76 -45.43
N GLU A 481 26.28 21.49 -45.85
CA GLU A 481 25.98 21.06 -47.22
C GLU A 481 25.22 19.72 -47.20
N ARG A 482 24.08 19.71 -47.89
CA ARG A 482 23.39 18.59 -48.56
C ARG A 482 23.16 19.08 -50.01
N PRO A 483 22.78 18.24 -51.00
CA PRO A 483 22.70 16.77 -51.07
C PRO A 483 23.39 16.21 -52.34
N SER A 484 23.46 14.89 -52.49
CA SER A 484 23.49 14.27 -53.82
C SER A 484 22.84 12.89 -53.81
N ASP A 485 21.97 12.70 -54.79
CA ASP A 485 21.31 11.47 -55.20
C ASP A 485 22.32 10.32 -55.45
N TYR A 486 21.94 9.11 -55.04
CA TYR A 486 21.93 7.87 -55.84
C TYR A 486 21.29 6.72 -55.03
#